data_AF-A0AAP0RP31-F1
#
_entry.id   AF-A0AAP0RP31-F1
#
_cell.length_a   1.000
_cell.length_b   1.000
_cell.length_c   1.000
_cell.angle_alpha   90.00
_cell.angle_beta   90.00
_cell.angle_gamma   90.00
#
_symmetry.space_group_name_H-M   'P 1'
#
loop_
_entity.id
_entity.type
_entity.pdbx_description
1 polymer ?
#
loop_
_entity_poly.entity_id
_entity_poly.type
_entity_poly.pdbx_seq_one_letter_code
_entity_poly.pdbx_strand_id
1 'polypeptide(L)'
;MPIFQRFYVCLDAYKRGFLAGYRPFIRVDSCFLKGPTGGQLLSAIGRDSNNQMFSVAFAVIERETKESWDWFFRLPLQDIRERHSITFMSNQQKHYQPCINFVTHFYFVQGLVPALHELVPNVEHRFCWRHLYDNIAKKYRGKQLRDAMWVAAKATIVYEWKKQMKRISTISLDIHKVIDKMEPAIWARGRGRRRGNNAVGRGNAMGKGSKAIGREQNAMGRGNTIRRGSEVVGRRSDAVGRGISLQVVILGVLALTVFRFRDPDIKLDFVTARNISGFSSGKPPTSINMTLKAEMVIKNHNWGEFEYDESNMVLLYTGIAVGRGDIPMGRIKMRSTVRVVVVVEANFDGKLSSDINSTVLSVNGYAKLSGKVHMMTMIKNGRTGEMNCTMTVSLTRQAILHYSCQ
;
A
#
# COMPACT_ATOMS: atom_id res chain seq x y z
N MET A 1 -10.08 -15.65 -16.11
CA MET A 1 -9.94 -14.99 -14.79
C MET A 1 -9.77 -13.50 -14.99
N PRO A 2 -10.44 -12.63 -14.20
CA PRO A 2 -10.22 -11.19 -14.30
C PRO A 2 -8.78 -10.85 -13.87
N ILE A 3 -8.04 -10.16 -14.73
CA ILE A 3 -6.68 -9.68 -14.46
C ILE A 3 -6.81 -8.27 -13.88
N PHE A 4 -6.23 -8.04 -12.70
CA PHE A 4 -6.11 -6.69 -12.15
C PHE A 4 -5.27 -5.83 -13.10
N GLN A 5 -5.84 -4.72 -13.57
CA GLN A 5 -5.14 -3.80 -14.46
C GLN A 5 -4.37 -2.75 -13.66
N ARG A 6 -5.04 -1.68 -13.19
CA ARG A 6 -4.38 -0.54 -12.56
C ARG A 6 -5.24 0.08 -11.45
N PHE A 7 -4.58 0.62 -10.42
CA PHE A 7 -5.18 1.41 -9.35
C PHE A 7 -4.30 2.63 -9.06
N TYR A 8 -4.91 3.79 -8.82
CA TYR A 8 -4.20 5.05 -8.58
C TYR A 8 -4.75 5.77 -7.36
N VAL A 9 -3.85 6.38 -6.59
CA VAL A 9 -4.18 7.25 -5.46
C VAL A 9 -3.35 8.51 -5.52
N CYS A 10 -4.03 9.66 -5.46
CA CYS A 10 -3.43 10.96 -5.22
C CYS A 10 -4.30 11.71 -4.21
N LEU A 11 -3.70 12.13 -3.11
CA LEU A 11 -4.42 12.83 -2.06
C LEU A 11 -4.42 14.32 -2.35
N ASP A 12 -5.61 14.90 -2.44
CA ASP A 12 -5.80 16.30 -2.84
C ASP A 12 -5.02 17.28 -1.93
N ALA A 13 -4.92 17.00 -0.62
CA ALA A 13 -4.16 17.81 0.31
C ALA A 13 -2.66 17.90 -0.05
N TYR A 14 -2.03 16.79 -0.44
CA TYR A 14 -0.63 16.78 -0.85
C TYR A 14 -0.41 17.39 -2.23
N LYS A 15 -1.36 17.19 -3.14
CA LYS A 15 -1.36 17.84 -4.44
C LYS A 15 -1.38 19.36 -4.28
N ARG A 16 -2.31 19.89 -3.48
CA ARG A 16 -2.39 21.33 -3.16
C ARG A 16 -1.15 21.82 -2.44
N GLY A 17 -0.63 21.06 -1.48
CA GLY A 17 0.63 21.39 -0.80
C GLY A 17 1.81 21.52 -1.77
N PHE A 18 1.92 20.59 -2.73
CA PHE A 18 2.94 20.66 -3.78
C PHE A 18 2.81 21.95 -4.61
N LEU A 19 1.60 22.27 -5.05
CA LEU A 19 1.31 23.48 -5.84
C LEU A 19 1.45 24.79 -5.06
N ALA A 20 1.30 24.76 -3.73
CA ALA A 20 1.32 25.96 -2.88
C ALA A 20 2.74 26.46 -2.52
N GLY A 21 3.79 25.74 -2.91
CA GLY A 21 5.17 26.19 -2.71
C GLY A 21 6.12 25.17 -2.09
N TYR A 22 5.80 23.87 -2.13
CA TYR A 22 6.81 22.85 -1.85
C TYR A 22 7.89 22.83 -2.94
N ARG A 23 8.96 22.08 -2.69
CA ARG A 23 10.10 22.06 -3.62
C ARG A 23 9.65 21.41 -4.94
N PRO A 24 9.97 22.01 -6.10
CA PRO A 24 9.58 21.49 -7.42
C PRO A 24 10.45 20.28 -7.80
N PHE A 25 10.35 19.23 -7.00
CA PHE A 25 11.16 18.03 -7.07
C PHE A 25 10.29 16.82 -6.77
N ILE A 26 10.28 15.86 -7.69
CA ILE A 26 9.54 14.60 -7.53
C ILE A 26 10.52 13.45 -7.72
N ARG A 27 10.63 12.60 -6.71
CA ARG A 27 11.32 11.31 -6.82
C ARG A 27 10.31 10.24 -7.25
N VAL A 28 10.66 9.43 -8.22
CA VAL A 28 9.85 8.28 -8.66
C VAL A 28 10.61 6.97 -8.46
N ASP A 29 9.88 5.93 -8.09
CA ASP A 29 10.41 4.58 -7.93
C ASP A 29 9.34 3.53 -8.25
N SER A 30 9.79 2.33 -8.59
CA SER A 30 8.96 1.13 -8.77
C SER A 30 9.42 0.03 -7.82
N CYS A 31 8.48 -0.77 -7.31
CA CYS A 31 8.78 -1.93 -6.48
C CYS A 31 7.89 -3.11 -6.89
N PHE A 32 8.47 -4.31 -7.00
CA PHE A 32 7.71 -5.52 -7.29
C PHE A 32 6.83 -5.90 -6.11
N LEU A 33 5.55 -6.17 -6.38
CA LEU A 33 4.63 -6.73 -5.40
C LEU A 33 4.82 -8.24 -5.33
N LYS A 34 4.96 -8.78 -4.11
CA LYS A 34 5.00 -10.22 -3.87
C LYS A 34 3.58 -10.70 -3.63
N GLY A 35 3.03 -11.46 -4.57
CA GLY A 35 1.67 -12.01 -4.49
C GLY A 35 1.32 -12.86 -5.72
N PRO A 36 0.17 -13.59 -5.71
CA PRO A 36 -0.21 -14.53 -6.77
C PRO A 36 -0.36 -13.91 -8.17
N THR A 37 -0.73 -12.63 -8.22
CA THR A 37 -0.93 -11.86 -9.46
C THR A 37 0.30 -11.06 -9.88
N GLY A 38 1.34 -11.02 -9.05
CA GLY A 38 2.51 -10.16 -9.27
C GLY A 38 2.14 -8.67 -9.29
N GLY A 39 2.69 -7.93 -10.26
CA GLY A 39 2.49 -6.50 -10.43
C GLY A 39 3.57 -5.64 -9.78
N GLN A 40 3.42 -4.33 -9.93
CA GLN A 40 4.37 -3.35 -9.39
C GLN A 40 3.66 -2.16 -8.75
N LEU A 41 4.24 -1.66 -7.67
CA LEU A 41 3.86 -0.42 -7.02
C LEU A 41 4.74 0.71 -7.54
N LEU A 42 4.13 1.67 -8.23
CA LEU A 42 4.74 2.94 -8.57
C LEU A 42 4.51 3.96 -7.46
N SER A 43 5.51 4.79 -7.20
CA SER A 43 5.41 5.86 -6.22
C SER A 43 6.06 7.14 -6.72
N ALA A 44 5.37 8.26 -6.51
CA ALA A 44 5.87 9.61 -6.70
C ALA A 44 5.94 10.34 -5.35
N ILE A 45 7.14 10.70 -4.93
CA ILE A 45 7.46 11.29 -3.64
C ILE A 45 7.98 12.72 -3.83
N GLY A 46 7.30 13.68 -3.21
CA GLY A 46 7.72 15.08 -3.17
C GLY A 46 8.59 15.39 -1.95
N ARG A 47 9.13 16.61 -1.93
CA ARG A 47 9.79 17.19 -0.73
C ARG A 47 9.23 18.56 -0.42
N ASP A 48 8.90 18.79 0.83
CA ASP A 48 8.42 20.08 1.29
C ASP A 48 9.60 21.06 1.56
N SER A 49 9.26 22.28 2.01
CA SER A 49 10.24 23.30 2.40
C SER A 49 11.15 22.83 3.55
N ASN A 50 10.62 21.99 4.45
CA ASN A 50 11.28 21.44 5.64
C ASN A 50 12.12 20.18 5.34
N ASN A 51 12.30 19.83 4.07
CA ASN A 51 13.00 18.63 3.61
C ASN A 51 12.33 17.30 4.03
N GLN A 52 11.07 17.34 4.46
CA GLN A 52 10.28 16.14 4.73
C GLN A 52 9.78 15.56 3.40
N MET A 53 9.67 14.22 3.37
CA MET A 53 9.16 13.50 2.21
C MET A 53 7.67 13.24 2.38
N PHE A 54 6.91 13.37 1.30
CA PHE A 54 5.49 13.05 1.31
C PHE A 54 5.11 12.38 -0.02
N SER A 55 4.09 11.54 0.00
CA SER A 55 3.61 10.84 -1.19
C SER A 55 2.70 11.77 -2.00
N VAL A 56 3.11 12.12 -3.21
CA VAL A 56 2.29 12.90 -4.15
C VAL A 56 1.22 11.99 -4.74
N ALA A 57 1.65 10.82 -5.24
CA ALA A 57 0.78 9.81 -5.80
C ALA A 57 1.44 8.43 -5.73
N PHE A 58 0.63 7.38 -5.74
CA PHE A 58 1.10 6.02 -5.93
C PHE A 58 0.09 5.22 -6.74
N ALA A 59 0.56 4.16 -7.40
CA ALA A 59 -0.28 3.33 -8.24
C ALA A 59 0.16 1.87 -8.21
N VAL A 60 -0.80 0.94 -8.28
CA VAL A 60 -0.53 -0.47 -8.57
C VAL A 60 -0.77 -0.68 -10.04
N ILE A 61 0.22 -1.25 -10.73
CA ILE A 61 0.19 -1.50 -12.17
C ILE A 61 0.56 -2.95 -12.47
N GLU A 62 0.19 -3.41 -13.65
CA GLU A 62 0.47 -4.76 -14.13
C GLU A 62 1.97 -5.00 -14.37
N ARG A 63 2.67 -4.04 -14.98
CA ARG A 63 4.10 -4.15 -15.33
C ARG A 63 4.70 -2.77 -15.59
N GLU A 64 5.97 -2.60 -15.25
CA GLU A 64 6.76 -1.41 -15.60
C GLU A 64 7.02 -1.32 -17.10
N THR A 65 6.08 -0.72 -17.83
CA THR A 65 6.17 -0.42 -19.25
C THR A 65 6.10 1.09 -19.48
N LYS A 66 6.40 1.55 -20.71
CA LYS A 66 6.25 2.96 -21.09
C LYS A 66 4.81 3.40 -20.90
N GLU A 67 3.85 2.58 -21.33
CA GLU A 67 2.42 2.85 -21.24
C GLU A 67 1.93 2.96 -19.79
N SER A 68 2.42 2.12 -18.87
CA SER A 68 2.07 2.20 -17.45
C SER A 68 2.60 3.48 -16.79
N TRP A 69 3.84 3.88 -17.13
CA TRP A 69 4.42 5.13 -16.64
C TRP A 69 3.73 6.36 -17.23
N ASP A 70 3.44 6.32 -18.53
CA ASP A 70 2.70 7.37 -19.23
C ASP A 70 1.33 7.59 -18.59
N TRP A 71 0.56 6.51 -18.40
CA TRP A 71 -0.72 6.55 -17.69
C TRP A 71 -0.58 7.11 -16.27
N PHE A 72 0.40 6.62 -15.50
CA PHE A 72 0.62 7.09 -14.13
C PHE A 72 0.95 8.58 -14.06
N PHE A 73 1.72 9.11 -15.01
CA PHE A 73 2.11 10.52 -15.02
C PHE A 73 1.05 11.45 -15.59
N ARG A 74 0.22 11.02 -16.55
CA ARG A 74 -0.87 11.86 -17.07
C ARG A 74 -1.79 12.34 -15.94
N LEU A 75 -2.09 11.48 -14.98
CA LEU A 75 -2.98 11.78 -13.86
C LEU A 75 -2.49 12.94 -12.97
N PRO A 76 -1.30 12.88 -12.33
CA PRO A 76 -0.79 14.00 -11.53
C PRO A 76 -0.34 15.18 -12.38
N LEU A 77 0.17 14.98 -13.61
CA LEU A 77 0.66 16.09 -14.44
C LEU A 77 -0.47 16.94 -15.01
N GLN A 78 -1.65 16.37 -15.27
CA GLN A 78 -2.81 17.15 -15.71
C GLN A 78 -3.09 18.33 -14.75
N ASP A 79 -2.88 18.13 -13.46
CA ASP A 79 -3.11 19.14 -12.43
C ASP A 79 -1.87 20.01 -12.12
N ILE A 80 -0.65 19.51 -12.38
CA ILE A 80 0.59 20.10 -11.89
C ILE A 80 1.38 20.88 -12.98
N ARG A 81 1.19 20.54 -14.25
CA ARG A 81 2.06 20.94 -15.37
C ARG A 81 2.12 22.44 -15.64
N GLU A 82 1.13 23.22 -15.23
CA GLU A 82 1.03 24.63 -15.62
C GLU A 82 1.87 25.62 -14.78
N ARG A 83 2.34 25.22 -13.58
CA ARG A 83 2.85 26.21 -12.60
C ARG A 83 4.35 26.18 -12.33
N HIS A 84 5.05 25.08 -12.58
CA HIS A 84 6.45 24.94 -12.18
C HIS A 84 7.29 24.06 -13.10
N SER A 85 8.56 24.45 -13.31
CA SER A 85 9.61 23.56 -13.83
C SER A 85 9.95 22.52 -12.76
N ILE A 86 9.52 21.26 -12.95
CA ILE A 86 9.74 20.17 -11.99
C ILE A 86 10.98 19.38 -12.36
N THR A 87 11.86 19.15 -11.38
CA THR A 87 12.96 18.19 -11.52
C THR A 87 12.48 16.80 -11.09
N PHE A 88 12.62 15.80 -11.95
CA PHE A 88 12.33 14.41 -11.63
C PHE A 88 13.60 13.65 -11.27
N MET A 89 13.51 12.77 -10.27
CA MET A 89 14.60 11.87 -9.92
C MET A 89 14.12 10.43 -9.89
N SER A 90 14.77 9.53 -10.64
CA SER A 90 14.42 8.12 -10.67
C SER A 90 15.59 7.21 -10.30
N ASN A 91 15.32 5.93 -10.11
CA ASN A 91 16.39 4.93 -10.17
C ASN A 91 17.00 4.86 -11.60
N GLN A 92 18.20 4.29 -11.71
CA GLN A 92 18.77 3.98 -13.02
C GLN A 92 18.19 2.64 -13.46
N GLN A 93 17.25 2.67 -14.40
CA GLN A 93 16.66 1.46 -14.98
C GLN A 93 17.73 0.66 -15.75
N LYS A 94 17.62 -0.67 -15.73
CA LYS A 94 18.64 -1.64 -16.18
C LYS A 94 19.12 -1.47 -17.65
N HIS A 95 18.49 -0.61 -18.44
CA HIS A 95 18.83 -0.33 -19.84
C HIS A 95 19.40 1.08 -20.09
N TYR A 96 20.05 1.71 -19.11
CA TYR A 96 20.98 2.80 -19.46
C TYR A 96 22.33 2.20 -19.92
N GLN A 97 22.32 1.57 -21.09
CA GLN A 97 23.56 1.29 -21.81
C GLN A 97 23.95 2.60 -22.50
N PRO A 98 25.12 3.20 -22.23
CA PRO A 98 25.59 4.27 -23.09
C PRO A 98 25.77 3.69 -24.49
N CYS A 99 24.90 4.06 -25.42
CA CYS A 99 25.02 3.66 -26.82
C CYS A 99 26.40 4.11 -27.31
N ILE A 100 27.24 3.11 -27.57
CA ILE A 100 28.49 3.26 -28.31
C ILE A 100 28.09 3.56 -29.75
N ASN A 101 28.58 4.70 -30.25
CA ASN A 101 28.61 5.16 -31.65
C ASN A 101 27.47 6.08 -32.14
N PHE A 102 27.95 7.24 -32.61
CA PHE A 102 27.47 8.07 -33.71
C PHE A 102 26.04 8.62 -33.68
N VAL A 103 25.98 9.94 -33.44
CA VAL A 103 25.04 10.90 -34.05
C VAL A 103 23.58 10.42 -34.10
N THR A 104 22.91 10.43 -32.96
CA THR A 104 21.49 10.83 -32.77
C THR A 104 21.14 10.65 -31.30
N HIS A 105 20.59 11.69 -30.67
CA HIS A 105 20.10 11.67 -29.29
C HIS A 105 18.88 10.73 -29.16
N PHE A 106 19.11 9.43 -28.95
CA PHE A 106 18.05 8.50 -28.55
C PHE A 106 18.57 7.56 -27.44
N TYR A 107 18.40 8.02 -26.20
CA TYR A 107 18.61 7.20 -25.01
C TYR A 107 17.54 6.11 -24.96
N PHE A 108 17.87 4.88 -25.32
CA PHE A 108 16.93 3.75 -25.30
C PHE A 108 16.75 3.21 -23.88
N VAL A 109 16.17 4.03 -22.99
CA VAL A 109 15.71 3.59 -21.68
C VAL A 109 14.29 3.04 -21.86
N GLN A 110 14.07 1.74 -21.65
CA GLN A 110 12.71 1.20 -21.72
C GLN A 110 11.88 1.73 -20.55
N GLY A 111 10.68 2.25 -20.82
CA GLY A 111 9.69 2.57 -19.78
C GLY A 111 9.62 4.05 -19.39
N LEU A 112 10.23 4.38 -18.24
CA LEU A 112 9.99 5.63 -17.50
C LEU A 112 10.44 6.89 -18.25
N VAL A 113 11.70 6.90 -18.69
CA VAL A 113 12.32 8.10 -19.26
C VAL A 113 11.64 8.53 -20.56
N PRO A 114 11.33 7.62 -21.53
CA PRO A 114 10.56 8.00 -22.71
C PRO A 114 9.18 8.57 -22.38
N ALA A 115 8.47 7.97 -21.42
CA ALA A 115 7.16 8.48 -20.99
C ALA A 115 7.26 9.89 -20.41
N LEU A 116 8.29 10.16 -19.60
CA LEU A 116 8.50 11.47 -18.99
C LEU A 116 8.84 12.55 -20.03
N HIS A 117 9.71 12.24 -21.01
CA HIS A 117 10.08 13.16 -22.08
C HIS A 117 8.94 13.49 -23.04
N GLU A 118 8.05 12.52 -23.29
CA GLU A 118 6.86 12.72 -24.11
C GLU A 118 5.82 13.60 -23.41
N LEU A 119 5.58 13.36 -22.12
CA LEU A 119 4.59 14.12 -21.35
C LEU A 119 5.06 15.51 -20.93
N VAL A 120 6.36 15.68 -20.68
CA VAL A 120 6.96 16.95 -20.26
C VAL A 120 8.20 17.23 -21.12
N PRO A 121 8.03 17.84 -22.30
CA PRO A 121 9.14 18.27 -23.12
C PRO A 121 10.06 19.21 -22.33
N ASN A 122 11.37 18.98 -22.38
CA ASN A 122 12.40 19.71 -21.62
C ASN A 122 12.43 19.47 -20.10
N VAL A 123 11.86 18.36 -19.62
CA VAL A 123 11.94 17.96 -18.22
C VAL A 123 13.39 17.79 -17.75
N GLU A 124 13.71 18.33 -16.58
CA GLU A 124 14.99 18.04 -15.94
C GLU A 124 14.87 16.71 -15.20
N HIS A 125 15.44 15.65 -15.78
CA HIS A 125 15.47 14.32 -15.19
C HIS A 125 16.86 13.97 -14.69
N ARG A 126 16.92 13.33 -13.51
CA ARG A 126 18.17 12.96 -12.84
C ARG A 126 18.11 11.54 -12.32
N PHE A 127 19.23 10.83 -12.34
CA PHE A 127 19.36 9.55 -11.66
C PHE A 127 19.64 9.75 -10.17
N CYS A 128 19.01 8.91 -9.36
CA CYS A 128 19.27 8.83 -7.93
C CYS A 128 20.72 8.39 -7.71
N TRP A 129 21.52 9.28 -7.12
CA TRP A 129 22.93 9.03 -6.83
C TRP A 129 23.17 7.70 -6.11
N ARG A 130 22.30 7.32 -5.16
CA ARG A 130 22.44 6.05 -4.42
C ARG A 130 22.39 4.86 -5.37
N HIS A 131 21.36 4.79 -6.22
CA HIS A 131 21.21 3.72 -7.19
C HIS A 131 22.31 3.75 -8.27
N LEU A 132 22.73 4.94 -8.71
CA LEU A 132 23.84 5.11 -9.65
C LEU A 132 25.15 4.56 -9.06
N TYR A 133 25.45 4.92 -7.80
CA TYR A 133 26.61 4.40 -7.09
C TYR A 133 26.52 2.89 -6.94
N ASP A 134 25.39 2.35 -6.49
CA ASP A 134 25.24 0.90 -6.26
C ASP A 134 25.41 0.10 -7.57
N ASN A 135 25.02 0.67 -8.72
CA ASN A 135 25.27 0.08 -10.03
C ASN A 135 26.76 0.11 -10.42
N ILE A 136 27.45 1.23 -10.18
CA ILE A 136 28.89 1.37 -10.45
C ILE A 136 29.70 0.49 -9.49
N ALA A 137 29.29 0.43 -8.23
CA ALA A 137 29.97 -0.27 -7.14
C ALA A 137 29.83 -1.80 -7.21
N LYS A 138 29.13 -2.34 -8.21
CA LYS A 138 29.20 -3.78 -8.55
C LYS A 138 30.61 -4.20 -8.94
N LYS A 139 31.39 -3.31 -9.58
CA LYS A 139 32.76 -3.58 -10.04
C LYS A 139 33.84 -3.12 -9.07
N TYR A 140 33.53 -2.21 -8.14
CA TYR A 140 34.48 -1.70 -7.15
C TYR A 140 33.75 -1.22 -5.89
N ARG A 141 34.00 -1.88 -4.76
CA ARG A 141 33.42 -1.50 -3.47
C ARG A 141 34.47 -0.77 -2.64
N GLY A 142 34.13 0.43 -2.14
CA GLY A 142 35.04 1.18 -1.28
C GLY A 142 34.45 2.49 -0.75
N LYS A 143 34.67 2.77 0.54
CA LYS A 143 34.18 3.99 1.23
C LYS A 143 34.76 5.25 0.61
N GLN A 144 36.06 5.25 0.29
CA GLN A 144 36.75 6.41 -0.29
C GLN A 144 36.15 6.83 -1.65
N LEU A 145 35.82 5.86 -2.51
CA LEU A 145 35.16 6.13 -3.78
C LEU A 145 33.74 6.67 -3.56
N ARG A 146 32.96 6.05 -2.65
CA ARG A 146 31.61 6.50 -2.30
C ARG A 146 31.62 7.96 -1.87
N ASP A 147 32.54 8.32 -0.98
CA ASP A 147 32.64 9.66 -0.43
C ASP A 147 33.07 10.68 -1.51
N ALA A 148 34.06 10.34 -2.32
CA ALA A 148 34.50 11.20 -3.43
C ALA A 148 33.36 11.44 -4.45
N MET A 149 32.64 10.38 -4.84
CA MET A 149 31.49 10.48 -5.74
C MET A 149 30.30 11.25 -5.12
N TRP A 150 30.08 11.12 -3.82
CA TRP A 150 29.03 11.86 -3.12
C TRP A 150 29.30 13.35 -3.07
N VAL A 151 30.54 13.73 -2.74
CA VAL A 151 30.97 15.13 -2.72
C VAL A 151 30.93 15.71 -4.14
N ALA A 152 31.35 14.94 -5.15
CA ALA A 152 31.18 15.32 -6.54
C ALA A 152 29.69 15.59 -6.85
N ALA A 153 28.80 14.63 -6.62
CA ALA A 153 27.37 14.75 -6.95
C ALA A 153 26.67 15.95 -6.26
N LYS A 154 27.17 16.37 -5.08
CA LYS A 154 26.67 17.52 -4.33
C LYS A 154 27.31 18.85 -4.71
N ALA A 155 28.46 18.85 -5.38
CA ALA A 155 29.22 20.05 -5.68
C ALA A 155 28.35 21.06 -6.45
N THR A 156 28.28 22.27 -5.92
CA THR A 156 27.57 23.40 -6.52
C THR A 156 28.48 24.22 -7.44
N ILE A 157 29.80 24.10 -7.25
CA ILE A 157 30.83 24.86 -7.95
C ILE A 157 31.68 23.93 -8.84
N VAL A 158 32.03 24.40 -10.03
CA VAL A 158 32.81 23.66 -11.04
C VAL A 158 34.19 23.26 -10.53
N TYR A 159 34.82 24.11 -9.73
CA TYR A 159 36.14 23.84 -9.15
C TYR A 159 36.12 22.62 -8.22
N GLU A 160 35.18 22.56 -7.27
CA GLU A 160 35.05 21.43 -6.35
C GLU A 160 34.74 20.13 -7.08
N TRP A 161 33.87 20.21 -8.10
CA TRP A 161 33.58 19.09 -8.99
C TRP A 161 34.84 18.54 -9.63
N LYS A 162 35.62 19.38 -10.32
CA LYS A 162 36.86 18.99 -10.99
C LYS A 162 37.87 18.38 -10.00
N LYS A 163 37.96 18.94 -8.80
CA LYS A 163 38.80 18.40 -7.71
C LYS A 163 38.38 16.97 -7.32
N GLN A 164 37.09 16.72 -7.17
CA GLN A 164 36.61 15.37 -6.83
C GLN A 164 36.71 14.39 -8.02
N MET A 165 36.47 14.84 -9.26
CA MET A 165 36.70 14.00 -10.44
C MET A 165 38.17 13.56 -10.54
N LYS A 166 39.11 14.47 -10.30
CA LYS A 166 40.54 14.12 -10.20
C LYS A 166 40.79 13.10 -9.09
N ARG A 167 40.21 13.29 -7.90
CA ARG A 167 40.31 12.32 -6.80
C ARG A 167 39.76 10.93 -7.17
N ILE A 168 38.63 10.88 -7.89
CA ILE A 168 38.06 9.63 -8.39
C ILE A 168 39.02 8.95 -9.36
N SER A 169 39.66 9.70 -10.27
CA SER A 169 40.66 9.15 -11.21
C SER A 169 41.84 8.50 -10.51
N THR A 170 42.27 9.05 -9.37
CA THR A 170 43.36 8.50 -8.55
C THR A 170 42.93 7.22 -7.82
N ILE A 171 41.66 7.12 -7.39
CA ILE A 171 41.13 5.93 -6.71
C ILE A 171 40.86 4.80 -7.71
N SER A 172 40.25 5.13 -8.85
CA SER A 172 39.95 4.16 -9.91
C SER A 172 39.79 4.88 -11.25
N LEU A 173 40.74 4.63 -12.15
CA LEU A 173 40.74 5.17 -13.50
C LEU A 173 39.55 4.63 -14.32
N ASP A 174 39.19 3.37 -14.13
CA ASP A 174 38.08 2.72 -14.86
C ASP A 174 36.73 3.35 -14.53
N ILE A 175 36.50 3.65 -13.25
CA ILE A 175 35.27 4.31 -12.80
C ILE A 175 35.23 5.76 -13.27
N HIS A 176 36.36 6.46 -13.23
CA HIS A 176 36.45 7.79 -13.81
C HIS A 176 36.04 7.77 -15.29
N LYS A 177 36.58 6.86 -16.10
CA LYS A 177 36.22 6.73 -17.53
C LYS A 177 34.72 6.47 -17.74
N VAL A 178 34.08 5.71 -16.85
CA VAL A 178 32.62 5.46 -16.92
C VAL A 178 31.83 6.74 -16.60
N ILE A 179 32.21 7.44 -15.53
CA ILE A 179 31.50 8.62 -15.05
C ILE A 179 31.71 9.83 -15.97
N ASP A 180 32.91 9.99 -16.54
CA ASP A 180 33.26 11.10 -17.44
C ASP A 180 32.46 11.06 -18.76
N LYS A 181 32.03 9.86 -19.18
CA LYS A 181 31.13 9.66 -20.31
C LYS A 181 29.67 10.04 -20.01
N MET A 182 29.29 10.20 -18.74
CA MET A 182 27.94 10.59 -18.35
C MET A 182 27.81 12.10 -18.29
N GLU A 183 26.74 12.65 -18.85
CA GLU A 183 26.48 14.08 -18.72
C GLU A 183 26.38 14.47 -17.22
N PRO A 184 27.14 15.48 -16.73
CA PRO A 184 27.09 15.81 -15.31
C PRO A 184 25.71 16.25 -14.83
N ALA A 185 24.87 16.82 -15.69
CA ALA A 185 23.52 17.27 -15.35
C ALA A 185 22.61 16.14 -14.83
N ILE A 186 22.74 14.92 -15.38
CA ILE A 186 21.87 13.78 -15.03
C ILE A 186 22.18 13.17 -13.67
N TRP A 187 23.30 13.52 -13.01
CA TRP A 187 23.67 12.91 -11.72
C TRP A 187 24.26 13.89 -10.69
N ALA A 188 24.64 15.10 -11.08
CA ALA A 188 25.24 16.10 -10.20
C ALA A 188 24.42 17.37 -10.08
N ARG A 189 24.11 17.75 -8.84
CA ARG A 189 23.18 18.82 -8.50
C ARG A 189 23.55 20.14 -9.18
N GLY A 190 24.79 20.59 -9.04
CA GLY A 190 25.27 21.88 -9.55
C GLY A 190 25.47 21.97 -11.07
N ARG A 191 25.15 20.90 -11.82
CA ARG A 191 25.46 20.79 -13.26
C ARG A 191 24.23 20.79 -14.17
N GLY A 192 23.02 20.88 -13.62
CA GLY A 192 21.79 21.06 -14.40
C GLY A 192 21.59 22.51 -14.86
N ARG A 193 20.59 22.76 -15.70
CA ARG A 193 20.24 24.12 -16.16
C ARG A 193 19.98 25.02 -14.94
N ARG A 194 20.74 26.11 -14.81
CA ARG A 194 20.47 27.13 -13.80
C ARG A 194 19.18 27.85 -14.18
N ARG A 195 18.28 28.03 -13.21
CA ARG A 195 17.13 28.94 -13.30
C ARG A 195 17.59 30.28 -13.88
N GLY A 196 16.92 30.76 -14.92
CA GLY A 196 17.20 32.04 -15.53
C GLY A 196 17.09 33.15 -14.49
N ASN A 197 18.23 33.75 -14.14
CA ASN A 197 18.25 35.20 -13.96
C ASN A 197 18.36 35.76 -15.37
N ASN A 198 17.33 36.47 -15.81
CA ASN A 198 17.45 37.40 -16.92
C ASN A 198 18.51 38.45 -16.52
N ALA A 199 19.73 38.26 -17.00
CA ALA A 199 20.66 39.34 -17.24
C ALA A 199 21.06 39.24 -18.71
N VAL A 200 20.30 39.99 -19.51
CA VAL A 200 20.60 40.33 -20.90
C VAL A 200 22.06 40.77 -21.00
N GLY A 201 22.73 40.28 -22.05
CA GLY A 201 24.17 40.38 -22.19
C GLY A 201 24.71 41.80 -22.26
N ARG A 202 25.98 41.92 -21.88
CA ARG A 202 26.96 42.78 -22.55
C ARG A 202 28.28 42.04 -22.62
N GLY A 203 28.81 41.93 -23.83
CA GLY A 203 30.14 41.42 -24.10
C GLY A 203 31.22 42.44 -23.73
N ASN A 204 32.45 41.93 -23.84
CA ASN A 204 33.75 42.61 -23.91
C ASN A 204 34.23 43.40 -22.68
N ALA A 205 35.27 42.90 -22.03
CA ALA A 205 36.63 43.45 -22.20
C ALA A 205 37.65 42.70 -21.30
N MET A 206 38.78 42.32 -21.90
CA MET A 206 40.04 42.07 -21.20
C MET A 206 40.47 43.32 -20.42
N GLY A 207 41.10 43.14 -19.25
CA GLY A 207 41.77 44.26 -18.57
C GLY A 207 42.24 43.94 -17.16
N LYS A 208 43.57 43.78 -17.05
CA LYS A 208 44.46 43.73 -15.88
C LYS A 208 43.97 44.43 -14.59
N GLY A 209 44.38 43.91 -13.43
CA GLY A 209 44.51 44.71 -12.21
C GLY A 209 44.55 43.94 -10.89
N SER A 210 45.74 43.52 -10.46
CA SER A 210 46.03 43.16 -9.07
C SER A 210 45.92 44.37 -8.13
N LYS A 211 45.39 44.21 -6.90
CA LYS A 211 46.00 44.58 -5.60
C LYS A 211 44.98 44.81 -4.46
N ALA A 212 45.40 44.42 -3.25
CA ALA A 212 45.02 44.89 -1.90
C ALA A 212 43.56 44.63 -1.47
N ILE A 213 43.21 43.88 -0.42
CA ILE A 213 43.71 43.75 0.97
C ILE A 213 44.06 45.10 1.61
N GLY A 214 43.07 45.67 2.31
CA GLY A 214 43.22 46.80 3.22
C GLY A 214 41.92 46.98 4.04
N ARG A 215 42.04 46.79 5.35
CA ARG A 215 41.03 46.99 6.41
C ARG A 215 40.35 48.37 6.33
N GLU A 216 39.09 48.43 6.74
CA GLU A 216 38.65 49.42 7.73
C GLU A 216 37.37 48.95 8.44
N GLN A 217 37.46 48.88 9.78
CA GLN A 217 36.34 48.72 10.69
C GLN A 217 35.95 50.10 11.22
N ASN A 218 34.66 50.19 11.59
CA ASN A 218 34.01 51.14 12.49
C ASN A 218 33.52 52.49 11.93
N ALA A 219 32.20 52.53 11.69
CA ALA A 219 31.37 53.64 12.17
C ALA A 219 29.97 53.12 12.53
N MET A 220 29.59 53.42 13.78
CA MET A 220 28.36 53.06 14.46
C MET A 220 27.26 54.09 14.16
N GLY A 221 26.01 53.63 13.99
CA GLY A 221 24.81 54.36 14.42
C GLY A 221 23.93 55.02 13.35
N ARG A 222 22.74 54.44 13.11
CA ARG A 222 21.40 55.04 13.33
C ARG A 222 20.32 54.11 12.78
N GLY A 223 19.31 53.82 13.61
CA GLY A 223 18.23 52.91 13.31
C GLY A 223 17.16 53.51 12.38
N ASN A 224 16.41 52.62 11.70
CA ASN A 224 14.96 52.54 11.83
C ASN A 224 14.39 51.30 11.10
N THR A 225 13.74 50.45 11.91
CA THR A 225 12.39 49.90 11.72
C THR A 225 12.02 49.17 10.41
N ILE A 226 12.03 47.83 10.45
CA ILE A 226 10.93 47.01 9.90
C ILE A 226 10.66 45.83 10.86
N ARG A 227 9.79 46.06 11.85
CA ARG A 227 9.00 45.00 12.50
C ARG A 227 7.74 44.81 11.66
N ARG A 228 7.60 43.67 10.98
CA ARG A 228 6.33 42.98 10.64
C ARG A 228 6.64 41.79 9.72
N GLY A 229 6.55 40.57 10.25
CA GLY A 229 6.70 39.34 9.46
C GLY A 229 6.79 38.07 10.29
N SER A 230 7.16 38.17 11.57
CA SER A 230 7.47 37.02 12.42
C SER A 230 6.26 36.32 13.05
N GLU A 231 5.05 36.91 13.04
CA GLU A 231 3.88 36.33 13.73
C GLU A 231 3.01 35.41 12.85
N VAL A 232 3.19 35.38 11.52
CA VAL A 232 2.40 34.50 10.64
C VAL A 232 3.09 33.14 10.42
N VAL A 233 4.39 33.03 10.72
CA VAL A 233 5.17 31.78 10.55
C VAL A 233 4.94 30.79 11.71
N GLY A 234 4.57 31.28 12.90
CA GLY A 234 4.35 30.46 14.10
C GLY A 234 3.10 29.58 14.09
N ARG A 235 2.00 30.00 13.42
CA ARG A 235 0.75 29.20 13.38
C ARG A 235 0.70 28.12 12.29
N ARG A 236 1.62 28.14 11.32
CA ARG A 236 1.63 27.17 10.19
C ARG A 236 2.50 25.93 10.44
N SER A 237 3.46 26.00 11.37
CA SER A 237 4.33 24.88 11.75
C SER A 237 3.54 23.71 12.35
N ASP A 238 2.47 24.01 13.10
CA ASP A 238 1.66 22.98 13.75
C ASP A 238 0.75 22.21 12.77
N ALA A 239 0.40 22.80 11.62
CA ALA A 239 -0.50 22.16 10.65
C ALA A 239 0.18 21.05 9.83
N VAL A 240 1.49 21.17 9.59
CA VAL A 240 2.25 20.24 8.72
C VAL A 240 2.72 19.01 9.49
N GLY A 241 3.15 19.17 10.75
CA GLY A 241 3.42 18.04 11.66
C GLY A 241 2.17 17.21 11.94
N ARG A 242 1.00 17.85 12.03
CA ARG A 242 -0.30 17.17 12.09
C ARG A 242 -0.58 16.34 10.84
N GLY A 243 -0.22 16.80 9.64
CA GLY A 243 -0.52 16.13 8.37
C GLY A 243 0.23 14.80 8.13
N ILE A 244 1.50 14.68 8.56
CA ILE A 244 2.27 13.43 8.41
C ILE A 244 1.83 12.39 9.44
N SER A 245 1.60 12.80 10.68
CA SER A 245 0.97 11.93 11.69
C SER A 245 -0.40 11.47 11.20
N LEU A 246 -1.21 12.36 10.64
CA LEU A 246 -2.52 12.00 10.10
C LEU A 246 -2.40 10.98 8.97
N GLN A 247 -1.42 11.09 8.07
CA GLN A 247 -1.24 10.16 6.96
C GLN A 247 -0.85 8.74 7.40
N VAL A 248 0.12 8.64 8.32
CA VAL A 248 0.53 7.34 8.87
C VAL A 248 -0.59 6.74 9.71
N VAL A 249 -1.33 7.58 10.45
CA VAL A 249 -2.53 7.16 11.19
C VAL A 249 -3.63 6.73 10.22
N ILE A 250 -3.90 7.44 9.13
CA ILE A 250 -4.92 7.09 8.14
C ILE A 250 -4.56 5.78 7.44
N LEU A 251 -3.32 5.61 6.98
CA LEU A 251 -2.88 4.35 6.35
C LEU A 251 -2.86 3.19 7.35
N GLY A 252 -2.46 3.44 8.60
CA GLY A 252 -2.53 2.48 9.68
C GLY A 252 -3.96 2.07 10.02
N VAL A 253 -4.87 3.04 10.14
CA VAL A 253 -6.30 2.82 10.36
C VAL A 253 -6.90 2.06 9.18
N LEU A 254 -6.60 2.46 7.93
CA LEU A 254 -7.06 1.75 6.74
C LEU A 254 -6.57 0.30 6.71
N ALA A 255 -5.30 0.07 7.04
CA ALA A 255 -4.73 -1.28 7.16
C ALA A 255 -5.42 -2.11 8.25
N LEU A 256 -5.65 -1.53 9.42
CA LEU A 256 -6.26 -2.21 10.57
C LEU A 256 -7.77 -2.40 10.46
N THR A 257 -8.46 -1.60 9.63
CA THR A 257 -9.93 -1.62 9.52
C THR A 257 -10.41 -2.27 8.23
N VAL A 258 -9.84 -1.89 7.07
CA VAL A 258 -10.29 -2.36 5.76
C VAL A 258 -9.57 -3.65 5.38
N PHE A 259 -8.24 -3.70 5.52
CA PHE A 259 -7.41 -4.85 5.13
C PHE A 259 -7.30 -5.95 6.20
N ARG A 260 -7.96 -5.78 7.34
CA ARG A 260 -8.00 -6.81 8.38
C ARG A 260 -9.07 -7.83 8.03
N PHE A 261 -8.63 -9.00 7.56
CA PHE A 261 -9.50 -10.15 7.41
C PHE A 261 -10.05 -10.60 8.77
N ARG A 262 -11.35 -10.80 8.83
CA ARG A 262 -12.12 -11.27 9.99
C ARG A 262 -12.82 -12.57 9.64
N ASP A 263 -13.01 -13.40 10.63
CA ASP A 263 -13.77 -14.63 10.49
C ASP A 263 -15.27 -14.31 10.28
N PRO A 264 -16.00 -15.11 9.49
CA PRO A 264 -17.44 -14.94 9.33
C PRO A 264 -18.14 -15.25 10.66
N ASP A 265 -19.18 -14.47 10.96
CA ASP A 265 -20.01 -14.66 12.15
C ASP A 265 -21.21 -15.51 11.77
N ILE A 266 -21.38 -16.65 12.44
CA ILE A 266 -22.43 -17.64 12.16
C ILE A 266 -23.38 -17.65 13.34
N LYS A 267 -24.65 -17.39 13.09
CA LYS A 267 -25.68 -17.31 14.13
C LYS A 267 -26.86 -18.19 13.79
N LEU A 268 -27.45 -18.80 14.82
CA LEU A 268 -28.74 -19.45 14.71
C LEU A 268 -29.83 -18.38 14.91
N ASP A 269 -30.63 -18.11 13.88
CA ASP A 269 -31.71 -17.13 13.96
C ASP A 269 -32.94 -17.76 14.63
N PHE A 270 -33.37 -18.91 14.11
CA PHE A 270 -34.39 -19.73 14.75
C PHE A 270 -34.20 -21.21 14.44
N VAL A 271 -34.84 -22.04 15.26
CA VAL A 271 -34.89 -23.49 15.08
C VAL A 271 -36.28 -24.00 15.43
N THR A 272 -36.75 -24.98 14.66
CA THR A 272 -37.98 -25.70 14.93
C THR A 272 -37.73 -27.20 14.92
N ALA A 273 -38.34 -27.90 15.87
CA ALA A 273 -38.36 -29.36 15.87
C ALA A 273 -39.66 -29.84 15.24
N ARG A 274 -39.58 -30.89 14.42
CA ARG A 274 -40.72 -31.54 13.76
C ARG A 274 -40.55 -33.05 13.79
N ASN A 275 -41.66 -33.77 13.59
CA ASN A 275 -41.70 -35.23 13.46
C ASN A 275 -41.02 -35.96 14.63
N ILE A 276 -41.24 -35.49 15.87
CA ILE A 276 -40.72 -36.15 17.06
C ILE A 276 -41.55 -37.43 17.29
N SER A 277 -40.91 -38.58 17.18
CA SER A 277 -41.52 -39.91 17.38
C SER A 277 -40.67 -40.79 18.29
N GLY A 278 -41.27 -41.85 18.84
CA GLY A 278 -40.59 -42.77 19.77
C GLY A 278 -40.81 -42.48 21.26
N PHE A 279 -41.57 -41.43 21.60
CA PHE A 279 -41.96 -41.11 22.97
C PHE A 279 -43.46 -41.38 23.20
N SER A 280 -43.78 -42.26 24.15
CA SER A 280 -45.14 -42.55 24.60
C SER A 280 -45.23 -42.36 26.10
N SER A 281 -46.21 -41.58 26.59
CA SER A 281 -46.42 -41.36 28.02
C SER A 281 -46.58 -42.70 28.76
N GLY A 282 -45.64 -43.02 29.65
CA GLY A 282 -45.69 -44.22 30.50
C GLY A 282 -44.74 -45.37 30.14
N LYS A 283 -43.89 -45.25 29.10
CA LYS A 283 -42.76 -46.17 28.85
C LYS A 283 -41.49 -45.40 28.51
N PRO A 284 -40.31 -45.83 28.99
CA PRO A 284 -39.05 -45.22 28.58
C PRO A 284 -38.86 -45.40 27.06
N PRO A 285 -38.56 -44.31 26.32
CA PRO A 285 -38.34 -44.39 24.88
C PRO A 285 -37.08 -45.22 24.58
N THR A 286 -37.20 -46.20 23.67
CA THR A 286 -36.08 -47.03 23.21
C THR A 286 -35.25 -46.34 22.14
N SER A 287 -35.89 -45.52 21.33
CA SER A 287 -35.24 -44.61 20.38
C SER A 287 -36.14 -43.39 20.15
N ILE A 288 -35.54 -42.25 19.88
CA ILE A 288 -36.27 -41.02 19.50
C ILE A 288 -35.78 -40.59 18.14
N ASN A 289 -36.70 -40.33 17.23
CA ASN A 289 -36.40 -39.70 15.95
C ASN A 289 -36.97 -38.29 15.93
N MET A 290 -36.21 -37.34 15.43
CA MET A 290 -36.66 -35.96 15.28
C MET A 290 -35.97 -35.26 14.11
N THR A 291 -36.69 -34.33 13.49
CA THR A 291 -36.16 -33.47 12.43
C THR A 291 -36.05 -32.04 12.95
N LEU A 292 -34.85 -31.46 12.91
CA LEU A 292 -34.63 -30.05 13.21
C LEU A 292 -34.52 -29.26 11.91
N LYS A 293 -35.33 -28.21 11.79
CA LYS A 293 -35.17 -27.19 10.75
C LYS A 293 -34.58 -25.94 11.39
N ALA A 294 -33.30 -25.70 11.12
CA ALA A 294 -32.53 -24.58 11.63
C ALA A 294 -32.34 -23.53 10.53
N GLU A 295 -32.69 -22.27 10.82
CA GLU A 295 -32.31 -21.15 9.97
C GLU A 295 -31.11 -20.45 10.57
N MET A 296 -30.01 -20.48 9.84
CA MET A 296 -28.75 -19.88 10.21
C MET A 296 -28.48 -18.62 9.38
N VAL A 297 -27.84 -17.66 10.02
CA VAL A 297 -27.46 -16.37 9.47
C VAL A 297 -25.94 -16.32 9.42
N ILE A 298 -25.38 -16.22 8.22
CA ILE A 298 -23.94 -16.09 8.01
C ILE A 298 -23.65 -14.64 7.64
N LYS A 299 -22.87 -13.96 8.47
CA LYS A 299 -22.50 -12.56 8.30
C LYS A 299 -21.05 -12.43 7.90
N ASN A 300 -20.83 -11.80 6.74
CA ASN A 300 -19.49 -11.44 6.28
C ASN A 300 -19.12 -10.06 6.84
N HIS A 301 -18.09 -9.99 7.68
CA HIS A 301 -17.58 -8.72 8.20
C HIS A 301 -16.54 -8.04 7.31
N ASN A 302 -16.10 -8.70 6.24
CA ASN A 302 -14.97 -8.28 5.44
C ASN A 302 -15.38 -7.30 4.33
N TRP A 303 -14.39 -6.50 3.91
CA TRP A 303 -14.46 -5.63 2.72
C TRP A 303 -14.21 -6.39 1.40
N GLY A 304 -14.40 -7.71 1.41
CA GLY A 304 -14.26 -8.61 0.28
C GLY A 304 -15.36 -9.65 0.29
N GLU A 305 -15.62 -10.28 -0.85
CA GLU A 305 -16.58 -11.38 -0.96
C GLU A 305 -16.08 -12.61 -0.19
N PHE A 306 -16.96 -13.29 0.54
CA PHE A 306 -16.64 -14.53 1.24
C PHE A 306 -17.28 -15.70 0.51
N GLU A 307 -16.45 -16.61 0.00
CA GLU A 307 -16.86 -17.84 -0.65
C GLU A 307 -16.54 -19.01 0.28
N TYR A 308 -17.52 -19.86 0.56
CA TYR A 308 -17.36 -21.00 1.47
C TYR A 308 -17.77 -22.30 0.80
N ASP A 309 -17.07 -23.36 1.17
CA ASP A 309 -17.27 -24.70 0.62
C ASP A 309 -18.42 -25.41 1.36
N GLU A 310 -18.92 -26.48 0.73
CA GLU A 310 -19.93 -27.34 1.34
C GLU A 310 -19.44 -27.87 2.70
N SER A 311 -20.30 -27.76 3.72
CA SER A 311 -19.97 -28.04 5.12
C SER A 311 -21.13 -28.76 5.80
N ASN A 312 -20.94 -29.21 7.04
CA ASN A 312 -21.95 -29.95 7.78
C ASN A 312 -22.26 -29.25 9.12
N MET A 313 -23.55 -29.23 9.48
CA MET A 313 -24.02 -29.01 10.84
C MET A 313 -24.23 -30.37 11.51
N VAL A 314 -23.72 -30.53 12.73
CA VAL A 314 -23.81 -31.76 13.51
C VAL A 314 -24.64 -31.51 14.76
N LEU A 315 -25.60 -32.39 15.03
CA LEU A 315 -26.33 -32.43 16.28
C LEU A 315 -25.70 -33.49 17.20
N LEU A 316 -25.37 -33.07 18.41
CA LEU A 316 -24.71 -33.88 19.43
C LEU A 316 -25.65 -34.08 20.63
N TYR A 317 -25.72 -35.31 21.10
CA TYR A 317 -26.33 -35.68 22.38
C TYR A 317 -25.26 -36.30 23.26
N THR A 318 -25.04 -35.76 24.46
CA THR A 318 -24.00 -36.23 25.41
C THR A 318 -22.59 -36.39 24.78
N GLY A 319 -22.29 -35.60 23.73
CA GLY A 319 -21.02 -35.65 23.00
C GLY A 319 -20.98 -36.59 21.79
N ILE A 320 -22.04 -37.37 21.55
CA ILE A 320 -22.16 -38.30 20.42
C ILE A 320 -23.00 -37.66 19.31
N ALA A 321 -22.55 -37.78 18.05
CA ALA A 321 -23.30 -37.28 16.90
C ALA A 321 -24.55 -38.13 16.64
N VAL A 322 -25.71 -37.51 16.79
CA VAL A 322 -27.04 -38.12 16.60
C VAL A 322 -27.71 -37.68 15.30
N GLY A 323 -27.23 -36.62 14.66
CA GLY A 323 -27.75 -36.14 13.38
C GLY A 323 -26.75 -35.26 12.63
N ARG A 324 -26.92 -35.16 11.31
CA ARG A 324 -26.14 -34.29 10.42
C ARG A 324 -27.07 -33.59 9.43
N GLY A 325 -26.73 -32.35 9.08
CA GLY A 325 -27.41 -31.59 8.03
C GLY A 325 -26.40 -30.82 7.18
N ASP A 326 -26.64 -30.82 5.88
CA ASP A 326 -25.72 -30.22 4.91
C ASP A 326 -25.91 -28.70 4.81
N ILE A 327 -24.79 -27.99 4.81
CA ILE A 327 -24.70 -26.55 4.53
C ILE A 327 -24.15 -26.42 3.11
N PRO A 328 -24.97 -26.01 2.13
CA PRO A 328 -24.54 -25.95 0.74
C PRO A 328 -23.48 -24.87 0.55
N MET A 329 -22.57 -25.09 -0.40
CA MET A 329 -21.56 -24.08 -0.79
C MET A 329 -22.24 -22.76 -1.20
N GLY A 330 -21.59 -21.63 -0.94
CA GLY A 330 -22.19 -20.33 -1.21
C GLY A 330 -21.22 -19.16 -1.24
N ARG A 331 -21.75 -18.00 -1.65
CA ARG A 331 -21.02 -16.73 -1.72
C ARG A 331 -21.77 -15.61 -1.04
N ILE A 332 -21.06 -14.85 -0.22
CA ILE A 332 -21.58 -13.73 0.56
C ILE A 332 -20.85 -12.47 0.15
N LYS A 333 -21.60 -11.52 -0.41
CA LYS A 333 -21.08 -10.20 -0.80
C LYS A 333 -20.40 -9.48 0.37
N MET A 334 -19.59 -8.50 0.03
CA MET A 334 -18.91 -7.62 0.99
C MET A 334 -19.90 -7.08 2.04
N ARG A 335 -19.53 -7.17 3.33
CA ARG A 335 -20.34 -6.65 4.46
C ARG A 335 -21.82 -7.05 4.45
N SER A 336 -22.12 -8.18 3.83
CA SER A 336 -23.49 -8.66 3.66
C SER A 336 -23.75 -9.87 4.54
N THR A 337 -25.04 -10.23 4.63
CA THR A 337 -25.53 -11.33 5.44
C THR A 337 -26.42 -12.20 4.57
N VAL A 338 -26.28 -13.53 4.68
CA VAL A 338 -27.09 -14.51 3.97
C VAL A 338 -27.74 -15.45 4.98
N ARG A 339 -28.98 -15.85 4.69
CA ARG A 339 -29.75 -16.83 5.44
C ARG A 339 -29.67 -18.18 4.75
N VAL A 340 -29.37 -19.22 5.51
CA VAL A 340 -29.29 -20.60 5.03
C VAL A 340 -30.18 -21.45 5.91
N VAL A 341 -30.99 -22.30 5.29
CA VAL A 341 -31.86 -23.24 6.00
C VAL A 341 -31.19 -24.61 5.96
N VAL A 342 -30.98 -25.20 7.13
CA VAL A 342 -30.39 -26.53 7.29
C VAL A 342 -31.42 -27.45 7.93
N VAL A 343 -31.60 -28.62 7.34
CA VAL A 343 -32.44 -29.68 7.88
C VAL A 343 -31.53 -30.75 8.45
N VAL A 344 -31.72 -31.08 9.73
CA VAL A 344 -30.96 -32.10 10.43
C VAL A 344 -31.92 -33.20 10.87
N GLU A 345 -31.70 -34.40 10.36
CA GLU A 345 -32.40 -35.60 10.82
C GLU A 345 -31.57 -36.24 11.93
N ALA A 346 -32.20 -36.43 13.09
CA ALA A 346 -31.54 -36.98 14.27
C ALA A 346 -32.22 -38.25 14.75
N ASN A 347 -31.41 -39.26 15.00
CA ASN A 347 -31.82 -40.54 15.57
C ASN A 347 -31.03 -40.77 16.87
N PHE A 348 -31.78 -40.94 17.94
CA PHE A 348 -31.26 -41.15 19.29
C PHE A 348 -31.44 -42.63 19.62
N ASP A 349 -30.42 -43.44 19.36
CA ASP A 349 -30.44 -44.89 19.57
C ASP A 349 -29.56 -45.25 20.79
N GLY A 350 -30.12 -45.91 21.81
CA GLY A 350 -29.39 -46.28 23.04
C GLY A 350 -30.09 -45.93 24.35
N LYS A 351 -29.50 -46.30 25.50
CA LYS A 351 -30.01 -46.12 26.88
C LYS A 351 -30.33 -44.64 27.22
N LEU A 352 -31.42 -44.12 26.67
CA LEU A 352 -32.07 -42.86 27.03
C LEU A 352 -32.72 -42.93 28.43
N SER A 353 -32.76 -44.13 29.02
CA SER A 353 -33.53 -44.46 30.22
C SER A 353 -32.97 -43.89 31.53
N SER A 354 -31.71 -43.43 31.60
CA SER A 354 -31.18 -42.80 32.81
C SER A 354 -31.43 -41.29 32.88
N ASP A 355 -31.63 -40.63 31.74
CA ASP A 355 -31.61 -39.16 31.65
C ASP A 355 -33.01 -38.55 31.41
N ILE A 356 -33.97 -39.33 30.90
CA ILE A 356 -35.33 -38.84 30.59
C ILE A 356 -36.30 -39.15 31.73
N ASN A 357 -35.98 -38.72 32.95
CA ASN A 357 -37.01 -38.49 33.97
C ASN A 357 -37.69 -37.12 33.79
N SER A 358 -37.13 -36.24 32.94
CA SER A 358 -37.43 -34.80 32.93
C SER A 358 -38.31 -34.31 31.77
N THR A 359 -38.85 -35.17 30.89
CA THR A 359 -39.65 -34.78 29.68
C THR A 359 -38.94 -33.83 28.70
N VAL A 360 -37.66 -33.55 28.93
CA VAL A 360 -36.86 -32.53 28.27
C VAL A 360 -35.53 -33.15 27.83
N LEU A 361 -35.12 -32.86 26.60
CA LEU A 361 -33.90 -33.36 25.98
C LEU A 361 -32.96 -32.19 25.70
N SER A 362 -31.73 -32.25 26.23
CA SER A 362 -30.69 -31.25 25.96
C SER A 362 -29.76 -31.74 24.86
N VAL A 363 -29.63 -30.96 23.79
CA VAL A 363 -28.78 -31.27 22.63
C VAL A 363 -27.88 -30.09 22.30
N ASN A 364 -26.71 -30.38 21.72
CA ASN A 364 -25.78 -29.36 21.25
C ASN A 364 -25.70 -29.38 19.72
N GLY A 365 -25.95 -28.24 19.09
CA GLY A 365 -25.73 -28.04 17.66
C GLY A 365 -24.36 -27.41 17.42
N TYR A 366 -23.51 -28.06 16.62
CA TYR A 366 -22.23 -27.52 16.20
C TYR A 366 -22.19 -27.37 14.69
N ALA A 367 -21.69 -26.24 14.20
CA ALA A 367 -21.33 -26.11 12.79
C ALA A 367 -20.03 -25.34 12.63
N LYS A 368 -19.27 -25.72 11.61
CA LYS A 368 -18.02 -25.10 11.22
C LYS A 368 -18.06 -24.80 9.75
N LEU A 369 -17.88 -23.54 9.39
CA LEU A 369 -17.88 -23.06 8.02
C LEU A 369 -16.49 -22.54 7.68
N SER A 370 -15.84 -23.14 6.70
CA SER A 370 -14.54 -22.68 6.21
C SER A 370 -14.67 -22.15 4.79
N GLY A 371 -13.95 -21.07 4.50
CA GLY A 371 -13.99 -20.43 3.21
C GLY A 371 -12.84 -19.47 2.98
N LYS A 372 -12.90 -18.75 1.87
CA LYS A 372 -11.92 -17.75 1.47
C LYS A 372 -12.60 -16.39 1.38
N VAL A 373 -11.97 -15.39 1.97
CA VAL A 373 -12.33 -13.99 1.74
C VAL A 373 -11.49 -13.47 0.57
N HIS A 374 -12.18 -13.02 -0.47
CA HIS A 374 -11.62 -12.43 -1.69
C HIS A 374 -11.67 -10.92 -1.55
N MET A 375 -10.56 -10.34 -1.09
CA MET A 375 -10.43 -8.90 -0.90
C MET A 375 -9.67 -8.29 -2.08
N MET A 376 -10.43 -7.66 -2.98
CA MET A 376 -9.97 -7.30 -4.32
C MET A 376 -9.49 -8.56 -5.08
N THR A 377 -9.27 -8.49 -6.38
CA THR A 377 -8.91 -9.67 -7.21
C THR A 377 -7.58 -10.34 -6.84
N MET A 378 -6.84 -9.82 -5.84
CA MET A 378 -5.44 -10.17 -5.57
C MET A 378 -5.19 -10.84 -4.22
N ILE A 379 -6.05 -10.67 -3.21
CA ILE A 379 -5.79 -11.16 -1.85
C ILE A 379 -6.90 -12.13 -1.42
N LYS A 380 -6.51 -13.39 -1.24
CA LYS A 380 -7.37 -14.44 -0.70
C LYS A 380 -6.82 -14.86 0.65
N ASN A 381 -7.67 -14.88 1.67
CA ASN A 381 -7.30 -15.41 2.97
C ASN A 381 -8.32 -16.43 3.44
N GLY A 382 -7.84 -17.58 3.92
CA GLY A 382 -8.69 -18.58 4.56
C GLY A 382 -9.29 -18.01 5.85
N ARG A 383 -10.59 -18.24 6.04
CA ARG A 383 -11.34 -17.83 7.23
C ARG A 383 -12.34 -18.89 7.59
N THR A 384 -12.54 -19.05 8.90
CA THR A 384 -13.37 -20.11 9.45
C THR A 384 -14.22 -19.53 10.55
N GLY A 385 -15.54 -19.69 10.43
CA GLY A 385 -16.49 -19.39 11.50
C GLY A 385 -16.99 -20.68 12.12
N GLU A 386 -17.29 -20.65 13.41
CA GLU A 386 -17.86 -21.77 14.15
C GLU A 386 -19.07 -21.27 14.94
N MET A 387 -20.08 -22.11 15.10
CA MET A 387 -21.18 -21.89 16.04
C MET A 387 -21.33 -23.10 16.94
N ASN A 388 -21.58 -22.85 18.22
CA ASN A 388 -21.94 -23.88 19.18
C ASN A 388 -23.19 -23.44 19.94
N CYS A 389 -24.26 -24.20 19.81
CA CYS A 389 -25.56 -23.89 20.41
C CYS A 389 -26.00 -25.02 21.32
N THR A 390 -26.42 -24.69 22.54
CA THR A 390 -27.12 -25.63 23.42
C THR A 390 -28.62 -25.37 23.32
N MET A 391 -29.40 -26.43 23.13
CA MET A 391 -30.82 -26.37 22.82
C MET A 391 -31.57 -27.33 23.71
N THR A 392 -32.71 -26.90 24.23
CA THR A 392 -33.57 -27.71 25.08
C THR A 392 -34.88 -28.00 24.36
N VAL A 393 -35.15 -29.28 24.12
CA VAL A 393 -36.31 -29.78 23.37
C VAL A 393 -37.31 -30.38 24.36
N SER A 394 -38.56 -29.93 24.33
CA SER A 394 -39.64 -30.60 25.05
C SER A 394 -40.21 -31.70 24.19
N LEU A 395 -40.12 -32.95 24.65
CA LEU A 395 -40.68 -34.10 23.95
C LEU A 395 -42.21 -34.09 23.98
N THR A 396 -42.81 -33.58 25.06
CA THR A 396 -44.27 -33.46 25.21
C THR A 396 -44.88 -32.36 24.34
N ARG A 397 -44.26 -31.17 24.31
CA ARG A 397 -44.75 -30.03 23.50
C ARG A 397 -44.28 -30.09 22.05
N GLN A 398 -43.43 -31.05 21.71
CA GLN A 398 -42.78 -31.19 20.41
C GLN A 398 -42.16 -29.87 19.91
N ALA A 399 -41.51 -29.13 20.81
CA ALA A 399 -41.03 -27.79 20.55
C ALA A 399 -39.69 -27.52 21.21
N ILE A 400 -38.94 -26.57 20.65
CA ILE A 400 -37.73 -26.01 21.28
C ILE A 400 -38.20 -25.03 22.36
N LEU A 401 -37.79 -25.25 23.61
CA LEU A 401 -38.11 -24.37 24.73
C LEU A 401 -37.17 -23.17 24.78
N HIS A 402 -35.87 -23.44 24.67
CA HIS A 402 -34.81 -22.45 24.75
C HIS A 402 -33.60 -22.90 23.95
N TYR A 403 -32.84 -21.95 23.43
CA TYR A 403 -31.52 -22.19 22.85
C TYR A 403 -30.59 -21.03 23.16
N SER A 404 -29.32 -21.33 23.33
CA SER A 404 -28.25 -20.35 23.53
C SER A 404 -27.06 -20.73 22.67
N CYS A 405 -26.50 -19.76 21.95
CA CYS A 405 -25.35 -19.97 21.07
C CYS A 405 -24.18 -19.09 21.52
N GLN A 406 -22.96 -19.62 21.38
CA GLN A 406 -21.70 -18.90 21.60
C GLN A 406 -20.99 -18.61 20.29
#